data_AF-A0A1I1FXY3-F1
#
_entry.id   AF-A0A1I1FXY3-F1
#
_cell.length_a   1.000
_cell.length_b   1.000
_cell.length_c   1.000
_cell.angle_alpha   90.00
_cell.angle_beta   90.00
_cell.angle_gamma   90.00
#
_symmetry.space_group_name_H-M   'P 1'
#
loop_
_entity.id
_entity.type
_entity.pdbx_description
1 polymer ?
#
loop_
_entity_poly.entity_id
_entity_poly.type
_entity_poly.pdbx_seq_one_letter_code
_entity_poly.pdbx_strand_id
1 'polypeptide(L)'
;MTTKLIIIVVFTIIIHAVETSSYSIRLAGIRLKKIAVSLSVVGIVLLVARTSNLLQAFLVGGIVDQARLDDSIDLKGTFHLILFAASFGTLLAIFLYPTLTKLFGYVIQNFETDGSFIRMMKTNNIQKLKYTKKYVRFPKLQMIHRMRVGGIPKRIMLINMFATAIYTAGVLSALYASFLNPTYATKASTASGLVNGFATILLTVLLDPRIALLTERALQKENGAETMGKMYG
;
A
#
# COMPACT_ATOMS: atom_id res chain seq x y z
N MET A 1 12.00 -24.12 -8.22
CA MET A 1 10.84 -23.21 -8.07
C MET A 1 10.76 -22.52 -6.70
N THR A 2 11.06 -23.21 -5.61
CA THR A 2 10.85 -22.73 -4.23
C THR A 2 11.51 -21.37 -3.94
N THR A 3 12.75 -21.14 -4.37
CA THR A 3 13.43 -19.86 -4.14
C THR A 3 12.76 -18.69 -4.87
N LYS A 4 12.32 -18.87 -6.12
CA LYS A 4 11.60 -17.84 -6.90
C LYS A 4 10.26 -17.52 -6.24
N LEU A 5 9.53 -18.55 -5.80
CA LEU A 5 8.24 -18.39 -5.11
C LEU A 5 8.40 -17.63 -3.78
N ILE A 6 9.41 -17.99 -2.97
CA ILE A 6 9.70 -17.29 -1.71
C ILE A 6 10.01 -15.81 -1.98
N ILE A 7 10.82 -15.51 -2.99
CA ILE A 7 11.14 -14.14 -3.36
C ILE A 7 9.87 -13.38 -3.71
N ILE A 8 9.00 -13.95 -4.58
CA ILE A 8 7.74 -13.32 -4.97
C ILE A 8 6.86 -13.07 -3.75
N VAL A 9 6.66 -14.07 -2.89
CA VAL A 9 5.82 -13.96 -1.68
C VAL A 9 6.33 -12.85 -0.75
N VAL A 10 7.63 -12.80 -0.48
CA VAL A 10 8.23 -11.75 0.34
C VAL A 10 8.07 -10.38 -0.31
N PHE A 11 8.27 -10.29 -1.63
CA PHE A 11 8.05 -9.07 -2.39
C PHE A 11 6.59 -8.61 -2.28
N THR A 12 5.63 -9.52 -2.42
CA THR A 12 4.19 -9.25 -2.27
C THR A 12 3.88 -8.64 -0.91
N ILE A 13 4.40 -9.24 0.16
CA ILE A 13 4.18 -8.77 1.53
C ILE A 13 4.71 -7.34 1.67
N ILE A 14 5.93 -7.07 1.18
CA ILE A 14 6.56 -5.75 1.27
C ILE A 14 5.76 -4.73 0.46
N ILE A 15 5.39 -5.04 -0.79
CA ILE A 15 4.64 -4.12 -1.66
C ILE A 15 3.32 -3.72 -0.99
N HIS A 16 2.50 -4.68 -0.58
CA HIS A 16 1.20 -4.38 0.04
C HIS A 16 1.33 -3.70 1.40
N ALA A 17 2.39 -4.02 2.17
CA ALA A 17 2.68 -3.32 3.40
C ALA A 17 3.04 -1.84 3.15
N VAL A 18 3.88 -1.57 2.15
CA VAL A 18 4.29 -0.21 1.77
C VAL A 18 3.11 0.58 1.19
N GLU A 19 2.28 0.00 0.32
CA GLU A 19 1.07 0.64 -0.19
C GLU A 19 0.12 1.03 0.94
N THR A 20 -0.12 0.11 1.88
CA THR A 20 -0.99 0.36 3.04
C THR A 20 -0.37 1.40 3.98
N SER A 21 0.96 1.45 4.10
CA SER A 21 1.67 2.43 4.92
C SER A 21 1.47 3.88 4.45
N SER A 22 1.09 4.09 3.18
CA SER A 22 0.81 5.42 2.64
C SER A 22 -0.30 6.16 3.40
N TYR A 23 -1.27 5.44 3.96
CA TYR A 23 -2.29 6.00 4.83
C TYR A 23 -1.72 6.54 6.15
N SER A 24 -0.70 5.88 6.71
CA SER A 24 0.03 6.36 7.89
C SER A 24 0.81 7.65 7.60
N ILE A 25 1.35 7.81 6.39
CA ILE A 25 2.03 9.04 5.95
C ILE A 25 1.03 10.20 5.91
N ARG A 26 -0.15 9.99 5.32
CA ARG A 26 -1.22 11.00 5.27
C ARG A 26 -1.61 11.44 6.69
N LEU A 27 -1.82 10.50 7.60
CA LEU A 27 -2.13 10.81 9.00
C LEU A 27 -1.01 11.60 9.69
N ALA A 28 0.26 11.23 9.46
CA ALA A 28 1.40 11.96 9.99
C ALA A 28 1.43 13.41 9.48
N GLY A 29 1.14 13.62 8.19
CA GLY A 29 1.01 14.94 7.57
C GLY A 29 -0.07 15.80 8.23
N ILE A 30 -1.22 15.21 8.55
CA ILE A 30 -2.31 15.91 9.26
C ILE A 30 -1.87 16.32 10.67
N ARG A 31 -1.25 15.41 11.43
CA ARG A 31 -0.78 15.69 12.79
C ARG A 31 0.29 16.79 12.83
N LEU A 32 1.12 16.86 11.81
CA LEU A 32 2.17 17.87 11.66
C LEU A 32 1.69 19.16 10.98
N LYS A 33 0.44 19.24 10.53
CA LYS A 33 -0.09 20.32 9.69
C LYS A 33 0.73 20.56 8.39
N LYS A 34 1.35 19.52 7.85
CA LYS A 34 2.23 19.55 6.66
C LYS A 34 1.69 18.67 5.53
N ILE A 35 0.47 18.98 5.07
CA ILE A 35 -0.24 18.12 4.09
C ILE A 35 0.53 18.05 2.77
N ALA A 36 0.95 19.19 2.21
CA ALA A 36 1.63 19.22 0.91
C ALA A 36 2.91 18.37 0.92
N VAL A 37 3.72 18.53 1.96
CA VAL A 37 4.95 17.75 2.17
C VAL A 37 4.62 16.25 2.28
N SER A 38 3.60 15.89 3.06
CA SER A 38 3.18 14.50 3.20
C SER A 38 2.66 13.89 1.89
N LEU A 39 1.99 14.68 1.05
CA LEU A 39 1.47 14.23 -0.24
C LEU A 39 2.61 13.92 -1.21
N SER A 40 3.68 14.73 -1.19
CA SER A 40 4.91 14.43 -1.93
C SER A 40 5.55 13.12 -1.48
N VAL A 41 5.66 12.89 -0.15
CA VAL A 41 6.20 11.63 0.39
C VAL A 41 5.32 10.43 0.02
N VAL A 42 3.98 10.57 0.10
CA VAL A 42 3.03 9.54 -0.37
C VAL A 42 3.26 9.23 -1.84
N GLY A 43 3.41 10.25 -2.70
CA GLY A 43 3.66 10.07 -4.13
C GLY A 43 4.92 9.27 -4.40
N ILE A 44 6.03 9.59 -3.73
CA ILE A 44 7.30 8.86 -3.85
C ILE A 44 7.12 7.39 -3.43
N VAL A 45 6.52 7.15 -2.26
CA VAL A 45 6.33 5.80 -1.72
C VAL A 45 5.42 4.95 -2.62
N LEU A 46 4.30 5.52 -3.10
CA LEU A 46 3.39 4.83 -4.01
C LEU A 46 4.02 4.57 -5.38
N LEU A 47 4.86 5.46 -5.88
CA LEU A 47 5.60 5.24 -7.13
C LEU A 47 6.52 4.02 -7.00
N VAL A 48 7.30 3.95 -5.93
CA VAL A 48 8.20 2.81 -5.66
C VAL A 48 7.41 1.51 -5.52
N ALA A 49 6.29 1.53 -4.78
CA ALA A 49 5.44 0.36 -4.60
C ALA A 49 4.85 -0.14 -5.92
N ARG A 50 4.30 0.77 -6.75
CA ARG A 50 3.74 0.44 -8.07
C ARG A 50 4.78 -0.12 -9.03
N THR A 51 5.97 0.49 -9.07
CA THR A 51 7.08 -0.03 -9.88
C THR A 51 7.51 -1.42 -9.41
N SER A 52 7.53 -1.66 -8.10
CA SER A 52 7.83 -2.98 -7.52
C SER A 52 6.75 -4.01 -7.87
N ASN A 53 5.49 -3.61 -7.93
CA ASN A 53 4.37 -4.45 -8.37
C ASN A 53 4.51 -4.87 -9.84
N LEU A 54 4.94 -3.95 -10.73
CA LEU A 54 5.24 -4.30 -12.13
C LEU A 54 6.36 -5.35 -12.24
N LEU A 55 7.41 -5.21 -11.42
CA LEU A 55 8.49 -6.21 -11.35
C LEU A 55 7.96 -7.55 -10.84
N GLN A 56 7.13 -7.55 -9.80
CA GLN A 56 6.50 -8.76 -9.29
C GLN A 56 5.64 -9.44 -10.37
N ALA A 57 4.82 -8.70 -11.12
CA ALA A 57 4.03 -9.23 -12.21
C ALA A 57 4.89 -9.91 -13.29
N PHE A 58 6.04 -9.31 -13.63
CA PHE A 58 7.03 -9.91 -14.53
C PHE A 58 7.57 -11.24 -13.99
N LEU A 59 7.93 -11.32 -12.70
CA LEU A 59 8.40 -12.56 -12.07
C LEU A 59 7.32 -13.65 -12.05
N VAL A 60 6.06 -13.29 -11.77
CA VAL A 60 4.93 -14.22 -11.78
C VAL A 60 4.62 -14.70 -13.20
N GLY A 61 4.75 -13.84 -14.22
CA GLY A 61 4.65 -14.23 -15.62
C GLY A 61 5.62 -15.37 -15.97
N GLY A 62 6.87 -15.29 -15.51
CA GLY A 62 7.84 -16.38 -15.70
C GLY A 62 7.49 -17.69 -14.98
N ILE A 63 6.65 -17.68 -13.93
CA ILE A 63 6.09 -18.88 -13.30
C ILE A 63 4.97 -19.45 -14.17
N VAL A 64 4.11 -18.59 -14.73
CA VAL A 64 3.05 -19.00 -15.66
C VAL A 64 3.65 -19.69 -16.87
N ASP A 65 4.71 -19.16 -17.45
CA ASP A 65 5.38 -19.77 -18.61
C ASP A 65 5.99 -21.14 -18.28
N GLN A 66 6.57 -21.30 -17.08
CA GLN A 66 7.06 -22.61 -16.62
C GLN A 66 5.90 -23.60 -16.41
N ALA A 67 4.80 -23.16 -15.79
CA ALA A 67 3.63 -23.99 -15.55
C ALA A 67 2.93 -24.45 -16.85
N ARG A 68 3.14 -23.76 -17.99
CA ARG A 68 2.65 -24.21 -19.30
C ARG A 68 3.44 -25.38 -19.88
N LEU A 69 4.70 -25.52 -19.47
CA LEU A 69 5.61 -26.56 -19.96
C LEU A 69 5.64 -27.77 -19.01
N ASP A 70 5.25 -27.57 -17.76
CA ASP A 70 5.28 -28.57 -16.71
C ASP A 70 3.97 -28.52 -15.90
N ASP A 71 3.07 -29.46 -16.21
CA ASP A 71 1.75 -29.61 -15.56
C ASP A 71 1.85 -30.02 -14.08
N SER A 72 3.03 -30.41 -13.59
CA SER A 72 3.22 -30.70 -12.16
C SER A 72 3.22 -29.45 -11.28
N ILE A 73 3.32 -28.26 -11.89
CA ILE A 73 3.35 -26.98 -11.19
C ILE A 73 1.91 -26.55 -10.84
N ASP A 74 1.59 -26.53 -9.54
CA ASP A 74 0.33 -25.98 -9.05
C ASP A 74 0.30 -24.44 -9.12
N LEU A 75 -0.08 -23.93 -10.29
CA LEU A 75 -0.24 -22.50 -10.54
C LEU A 75 -1.35 -21.89 -9.67
N LYS A 76 -2.44 -22.64 -9.43
CA LYS A 76 -3.59 -22.16 -8.66
C LYS A 76 -3.21 -21.96 -7.19
N GLY A 77 -2.55 -22.94 -6.59
CA GLY A 77 -2.02 -22.84 -5.23
C GLY A 77 -1.01 -21.70 -5.09
N THR A 78 -0.14 -21.54 -6.09
CA THR A 78 0.80 -20.41 -6.15
C THR A 78 0.09 -19.05 -6.13
N PHE A 79 -0.98 -18.88 -6.92
CA PHE A 79 -1.71 -17.62 -6.98
C PHE A 79 -2.49 -17.33 -5.69
N HIS A 80 -3.11 -18.35 -5.09
CA HIS A 80 -3.74 -18.23 -3.79
C HIS A 80 -2.74 -17.83 -2.70
N LEU A 81 -1.53 -18.39 -2.72
CA LEU A 81 -0.47 -18.02 -1.78
C LEU A 81 -0.04 -16.56 -1.96
N ILE A 82 0.06 -16.07 -3.21
CA ILE A 82 0.36 -14.66 -3.49
C ILE A 82 -0.76 -13.76 -2.94
N LEU A 83 -2.03 -14.09 -3.16
CA LEU A 83 -3.17 -13.33 -2.61
C LEU A 83 -3.19 -13.35 -1.06
N PHE A 84 -2.82 -14.48 -0.47
CA PHE A 84 -2.69 -14.59 0.99
C PHE A 84 -1.53 -13.72 1.50
N ALA A 85 -0.39 -13.73 0.82
CA ALA A 85 0.76 -12.89 1.12
C ALA A 85 0.44 -11.39 1.02
N ALA A 86 -0.34 -10.98 0.02
CA ALA A 86 -0.85 -9.62 -0.11
C ALA A 86 -1.69 -9.21 1.10
N SER A 87 -2.65 -10.06 1.48
CA SER A 87 -3.51 -9.86 2.65
C SER A 87 -2.69 -9.76 3.94
N PHE A 88 -1.68 -10.62 4.09
CA PHE A 88 -0.76 -10.60 5.23
C PHE A 88 0.06 -9.31 5.28
N GLY A 89 0.57 -8.83 4.14
CA GLY A 89 1.28 -7.55 4.05
C GLY A 89 0.42 -6.37 4.47
N THR A 90 -0.84 -6.31 4.02
CA THR A 90 -1.81 -5.29 4.47
C THR A 90 -2.07 -5.38 5.97
N LEU A 91 -2.28 -6.59 6.51
CA LEU A 91 -2.51 -6.79 7.94
C LEU A 91 -1.30 -6.39 8.78
N LEU A 92 -0.08 -6.70 8.31
CA LEU A 92 1.16 -6.27 8.93
C LEU A 92 1.28 -4.75 8.99
N ALA A 93 0.93 -4.05 7.91
CA ALA A 93 0.94 -2.59 7.91
C ALA A 93 -0.12 -1.99 8.84
N ILE A 94 -1.32 -2.58 8.92
CA ILE A 94 -2.35 -2.16 9.88
C ILE A 94 -1.85 -2.35 11.32
N PHE A 95 -1.19 -3.48 11.60
CA PHE A 95 -0.61 -3.74 12.90
C PHE A 95 0.50 -2.74 13.25
N LEU A 96 1.36 -2.42 12.28
CA LEU A 96 2.46 -1.45 12.44
C LEU A 96 2.01 0.01 12.29
N TYR A 97 0.73 0.27 12.04
CA TYR A 97 0.20 1.59 11.67
C TYR A 97 0.57 2.72 12.65
N PRO A 98 0.50 2.55 13.99
CA PRO A 98 0.91 3.59 14.94
C PRO A 98 2.41 3.90 14.87
N THR A 99 3.22 2.86 14.66
CA THR A 99 4.68 2.95 14.56
C THR A 99 5.07 3.64 13.25
N LEU A 100 4.44 3.24 12.14
CA LEU A 100 4.63 3.84 10.82
C LEU A 100 4.26 5.33 10.82
N THR A 101 3.14 5.70 11.45
CA THR A 101 2.71 7.10 11.54
C THR A 101 3.77 7.98 12.22
N LYS A 102 4.40 7.50 13.31
CA LYS A 102 5.48 8.24 13.98
C LYS A 102 6.75 8.31 13.14
N LEU A 103 7.13 7.18 12.54
CA LEU A 103 8.30 7.09 11.67
C LEU A 103 8.18 8.08 10.51
N PHE A 104 7.03 8.09 9.82
CA PHE A 104 6.79 9.02 8.72
C PHE A 104 6.66 10.47 9.18
N GLY A 105 6.25 10.73 10.43
CA GLY A 105 6.34 12.06 11.01
C GLY A 105 7.78 12.59 11.01
N TYR A 106 8.75 11.76 11.38
CA TYR A 106 10.17 12.11 11.31
C TYR A 106 10.65 12.30 9.87
N VAL A 107 10.23 11.43 8.95
CA VAL A 107 10.54 11.56 7.52
C VAL A 107 10.02 12.89 6.95
N ILE A 108 8.77 13.26 7.26
CA ILE A 108 8.16 14.50 6.78
C ILE A 108 8.91 15.73 7.31
N GLN A 109 9.31 15.74 8.59
CA GLN A 109 10.06 16.84 9.19
C GLN A 109 11.44 17.02 8.52
N ASN A 110 12.17 15.94 8.30
CA ASN A 110 13.48 16.02 7.64
C ASN A 110 13.38 16.34 6.15
N PHE A 111 12.34 15.82 5.47
CA PHE A 111 12.13 16.09 4.06
C PHE A 111 11.83 17.58 3.81
N GLU A 112 11.13 18.24 4.74
CA GLU A 112 10.92 19.69 4.71
C GLU A 112 12.22 20.48 4.87
N THR A 113 13.12 20.07 5.79
CA THR A 113 14.39 20.78 6.01
C THR A 113 15.39 20.60 4.87
N ASP A 114 15.44 19.40 4.29
CA ASP A 114 16.42 19.08 3.25
C ASP A 114 15.94 19.45 1.83
N GLY A 115 14.63 19.61 1.64
CA GLY A 115 13.97 19.95 0.37
C GLY A 115 14.09 18.90 -0.74
N SER A 116 14.86 17.83 -0.53
CA SER A 116 15.10 16.75 -1.50
C SER A 116 15.18 15.39 -0.81
N PHE A 117 14.44 14.42 -1.34
CA PHE A 117 14.35 13.06 -0.80
C PHE A 117 15.70 12.34 -0.88
N ILE A 118 16.42 12.55 -1.99
CA ILE A 118 17.76 11.96 -2.22
C ILE A 118 18.77 12.57 -1.23
N ARG A 119 18.70 13.88 -0.97
CA ARG A 119 19.56 14.55 0.01
C ARG A 119 19.28 14.04 1.42
N MET A 120 18.01 13.94 1.81
CA MET A 120 17.59 13.37 3.09
C MET A 120 18.12 11.95 3.32
N MET A 121 18.08 11.09 2.30
CA MET A 121 18.63 9.73 2.41
C MET A 121 20.17 9.70 2.54
N LYS A 122 20.88 10.66 1.95
CA LYS A 122 22.35 10.73 1.98
C LYS A 122 22.89 11.38 3.27
N THR A 123 22.22 12.42 3.78
CA THR A 123 22.68 13.18 4.95
C THR A 123 22.38 12.46 6.26
N ASN A 124 21.33 11.63 6.29
CA ASN A 124 20.88 11.03 7.52
C ASN A 124 21.58 9.68 7.77
N ASN A 125 22.62 9.72 8.61
CA ASN A 125 23.26 8.54 9.16
C ASN A 125 22.20 7.66 9.84
N ILE A 126 22.06 6.42 9.34
CA ILE A 126 21.19 5.34 9.82
C ILE A 126 21.27 5.15 11.36
N GLN A 127 22.32 5.67 12.01
CA GLN A 127 22.49 5.74 13.46
C GLN A 127 21.42 6.56 14.22
N LYS A 128 20.80 7.61 13.65
CA LYS A 128 19.67 8.31 14.33
C LYS A 128 18.37 7.49 14.30
N LEU A 129 18.20 6.64 13.29
CA LEU A 129 17.09 5.68 13.21
C LEU A 129 17.22 4.54 14.24
N LYS A 130 18.44 4.29 14.73
CA LYS A 130 18.75 3.27 15.76
C LYS A 130 18.19 3.64 17.14
N TYR A 131 18.00 4.94 17.43
CA TYR A 131 17.31 5.43 18.63
C TYR A 131 15.77 5.34 18.52
N THR A 132 15.23 4.98 17.35
CA THR A 132 13.78 4.80 17.09
C THR A 132 13.22 3.49 17.65
N LYS A 133 14.06 2.54 18.09
CA LYS A 133 13.60 1.30 18.77
C LYS A 133 12.70 1.58 19.99
N LYS A 134 12.78 2.77 20.60
CA LYS A 134 11.95 3.19 21.74
C LYS A 134 10.52 3.64 21.37
N TYR A 135 10.16 3.65 20.08
CA TYR A 135 8.88 4.16 19.59
C TYR A 135 7.92 3.11 19.02
N VAL A 136 8.29 1.83 19.06
CA VAL A 136 7.38 0.72 18.71
C VAL A 136 6.21 0.75 19.69
N ARG A 137 5.05 1.23 19.24
CA ARG A 137 3.82 1.17 20.01
C ARG A 137 2.89 0.19 19.32
N PHE A 138 2.57 -0.87 20.04
CA PHE A 138 1.54 -1.82 19.63
C PHE A 138 0.17 -1.13 19.54
N PRO A 139 -0.66 -1.52 18.56
CA PRO A 139 -2.00 -0.97 18.42
C PRO A 139 -2.81 -1.29 19.69
N LYS A 140 -3.36 -0.26 20.33
CA LYS A 140 -4.27 -0.46 21.46
C LYS A 140 -5.66 -0.82 20.91
N LEU A 141 -6.29 -1.88 21.42
CA LEU A 141 -7.65 -2.32 21.02
C LEU A 141 -8.70 -1.19 21.12
N GLN A 142 -8.46 -0.18 21.95
CA GLN A 142 -9.27 1.03 22.06
C GLN A 142 -9.33 1.86 20.74
N MET A 143 -8.32 1.77 19.87
CA MET A 143 -8.33 2.42 18.54
C MET A 143 -9.40 1.84 17.62
N ILE A 144 -9.61 0.51 17.66
CA ILE A 144 -10.63 -0.18 16.86
C ILE A 144 -12.04 0.24 17.31
N HIS A 145 -12.25 0.36 18.63
CA HIS A 145 -13.52 0.82 19.17
C HIS A 145 -13.81 2.28 18.83
N ARG A 146 -12.80 3.15 18.83
CA ARG A 146 -12.93 4.57 18.44
C ARG A 146 -13.15 4.77 16.94
N MET A 147 -12.59 3.91 16.08
CA MET A 147 -12.91 3.90 14.64
C MET A 147 -14.40 3.66 14.37
N ARG A 148 -15.07 2.84 15.21
CA ARG A 148 -16.50 2.56 15.08
C ARG A 148 -17.39 3.74 15.47
N VAL A 149 -16.93 4.61 16.36
CA VAL A 149 -17.68 5.78 16.87
C VAL A 149 -17.39 7.06 16.07
N GLY A 150 -16.24 7.13 15.39
CA GLY A 150 -15.74 8.32 14.69
C GLY A 150 -16.35 8.66 13.31
N GLY A 151 -17.34 7.91 12.82
CA GLY A 151 -18.12 8.31 11.65
C GLY A 151 -17.41 8.23 10.29
N ILE A 152 -16.49 7.28 10.08
CA ILE A 152 -15.91 7.05 8.74
C ILE A 152 -17.04 6.69 7.77
N PRO A 153 -17.21 7.40 6.63
CA PRO A 153 -18.27 7.09 5.68
C PRO A 153 -18.10 5.67 5.13
N LYS A 154 -19.02 4.75 5.47
CA LYS A 154 -18.98 3.33 5.03
C LYS A 154 -18.82 3.20 3.51
N ARG A 155 -19.37 4.15 2.75
CA ARG A 155 -19.24 4.24 1.29
C ARG A 155 -17.79 4.39 0.82
N ILE A 156 -16.96 5.16 1.54
CA ILE A 156 -15.54 5.35 1.21
C ILE A 156 -14.77 4.04 1.44
N MET A 157 -15.04 3.36 2.55
CA MET A 157 -14.43 2.05 2.84
C MET A 157 -14.80 1.01 1.78
N LEU A 158 -16.06 0.95 1.36
CA LEU A 158 -16.51 0.04 0.31
C LEU A 158 -15.82 0.33 -1.03
N ILE A 159 -15.76 1.61 -1.45
CA ILE A 159 -15.08 1.98 -2.71
C ILE A 159 -13.60 1.57 -2.66
N ASN A 160 -12.91 1.86 -1.55
CA ASN A 160 -11.50 1.45 -1.40
C ASN A 160 -11.35 -0.06 -1.45
N MET A 161 -12.20 -0.81 -0.75
CA MET A 161 -12.19 -2.28 -0.75
C MET A 161 -12.35 -2.85 -2.16
N PHE A 162 -13.34 -2.36 -2.92
CA PHE A 162 -13.56 -2.80 -4.30
C PHE A 162 -12.38 -2.43 -5.20
N ALA A 163 -11.87 -1.21 -5.09
CA ALA A 163 -10.74 -0.76 -5.90
C ALA A 163 -9.47 -1.57 -5.61
N THR A 164 -9.15 -1.81 -4.33
CA THR A 164 -8.02 -2.64 -3.91
C THR A 164 -8.19 -4.10 -4.33
N ALA A 165 -9.42 -4.64 -4.30
CA ALA A 165 -9.69 -6.00 -4.77
C ALA A 165 -9.41 -6.14 -6.27
N ILE A 166 -9.88 -5.20 -7.09
CA ILE A 166 -9.60 -5.17 -8.54
C ILE A 166 -8.10 -5.01 -8.79
N TYR A 167 -7.44 -4.10 -8.08
CA TYR A 167 -5.99 -3.86 -8.22
C TYR A 167 -5.16 -5.12 -7.91
N THR A 168 -5.50 -5.82 -6.82
CA THR A 168 -4.73 -6.96 -6.32
C THR A 168 -5.00 -8.24 -7.12
N ALA A 169 -6.28 -8.56 -7.37
CA ALA A 169 -6.66 -9.78 -8.06
C ALA A 169 -6.57 -9.66 -9.59
N GLY A 170 -6.67 -8.43 -10.13
CA GLY A 170 -6.77 -8.19 -11.57
C GLY A 170 -5.57 -8.69 -12.37
N VAL A 171 -4.36 -8.38 -11.91
CA VAL A 171 -3.12 -8.80 -12.58
C VAL A 171 -3.00 -10.33 -12.61
N LEU A 172 -3.22 -10.97 -11.45
CA LEU A 172 -3.18 -12.43 -11.35
C LEU A 172 -4.29 -13.09 -12.18
N SER A 173 -5.48 -12.50 -12.23
CA SER A 173 -6.60 -13.01 -13.04
C SER A 173 -6.29 -12.94 -14.54
N ALA A 174 -5.67 -11.85 -15.01
CA ALA A 174 -5.25 -11.70 -16.39
C ALA A 174 -4.16 -12.73 -16.78
N LEU A 175 -3.18 -12.93 -15.87
CA LEU A 175 -2.15 -13.96 -16.05
C LEU A 175 -2.75 -15.37 -16.06
N TYR A 176 -3.71 -15.65 -15.17
CA TYR A 176 -4.39 -16.95 -15.13
C TYR A 176 -5.25 -17.18 -16.38
N ALA A 177 -5.96 -16.16 -16.86
CA ALA A 177 -6.72 -16.24 -18.11
C ALA A 177 -5.80 -16.51 -19.31
N SER A 178 -4.60 -15.93 -19.32
CA SER A 178 -3.61 -16.21 -20.35
C SER A 178 -3.15 -17.67 -20.35
N PHE A 179 -3.09 -18.29 -19.16
CA PHE A 179 -2.72 -19.69 -18.97
C PHE A 179 -3.83 -20.63 -19.45
N LEU A 180 -5.09 -20.35 -19.07
CA LEU A 180 -6.24 -21.16 -19.46
C LEU A 180 -6.53 -21.15 -20.97
N ASN A 181 -6.25 -20.04 -21.66
CA ASN A 181 -6.45 -19.92 -23.10
C ASN A 181 -5.18 -19.44 -23.82
N PRO A 182 -4.29 -20.38 -24.20
CA PRO A 182 -3.03 -20.06 -24.86
C PRO A 182 -3.19 -19.29 -26.17
N THR A 183 -4.26 -19.55 -26.94
CA THR A 183 -4.55 -18.87 -28.22
C THR A 183 -4.71 -17.36 -28.07
N TYR A 184 -5.22 -16.91 -26.92
CA TYR A 184 -5.39 -15.49 -26.62
C TYR A 184 -4.45 -14.99 -25.51
N ALA A 185 -3.36 -15.71 -25.21
CA ALA A 185 -2.48 -15.43 -24.09
C ALA A 185 -1.96 -13.98 -24.07
N THR A 186 -1.47 -13.47 -25.20
CA THR A 186 -0.97 -12.10 -25.30
C THR A 186 -2.08 -11.08 -25.02
N LYS A 187 -3.28 -11.31 -25.55
CA LYS A 187 -4.45 -10.43 -25.32
C LYS A 187 -4.84 -10.43 -23.85
N ALA A 188 -4.94 -11.62 -23.24
CA ALA A 188 -5.28 -11.78 -21.83
C ALA A 188 -4.23 -11.15 -20.90
N SER A 189 -2.94 -11.39 -21.14
CA SER A 189 -1.85 -10.82 -20.34
C SER A 189 -1.80 -9.29 -20.46
N THR A 190 -1.98 -8.74 -21.67
CA THR A 190 -1.99 -7.28 -21.88
C THR A 190 -3.19 -6.61 -21.20
N ALA A 191 -4.32 -7.32 -21.05
CA ALA A 191 -5.50 -6.82 -20.35
C ALA A 191 -5.23 -6.49 -18.87
N SER A 192 -4.18 -7.05 -18.27
CA SER A 192 -3.72 -6.71 -16.92
C SER A 192 -3.46 -5.20 -16.75
N GLY A 193 -2.83 -4.57 -17.76
CA GLY A 193 -2.57 -3.13 -17.75
C GLY A 193 -3.85 -2.30 -17.76
N LEU A 194 -4.86 -2.76 -18.50
CA LEU A 194 -6.19 -2.14 -18.54
C LEU A 194 -6.88 -2.24 -17.18
N VAL A 195 -6.90 -3.42 -16.56
CA VAL A 195 -7.50 -3.64 -15.24
C VAL A 195 -6.82 -2.77 -14.17
N ASN A 196 -5.49 -2.68 -14.20
CA ASN A 196 -4.74 -1.82 -13.29
C ASN A 196 -5.04 -0.32 -13.51
N GLY A 197 -5.15 0.10 -14.78
CA GLY A 197 -5.58 1.45 -15.14
C GLY A 197 -6.96 1.79 -14.58
N PHE A 198 -7.94 0.89 -14.73
CA PHE A 198 -9.28 1.07 -14.15
C PHE A 198 -9.25 1.16 -12.63
N ALA A 199 -8.50 0.29 -11.95
CA ALA A 199 -8.38 0.34 -10.49
C ALA A 199 -7.75 1.67 -10.02
N THR A 200 -6.73 2.13 -10.75
CA THR A 200 -6.07 3.40 -10.46
C THR A 200 -7.02 4.57 -10.63
N ILE A 201 -7.80 4.63 -11.72
CA ILE A 201 -8.83 5.65 -11.94
C ILE A 201 -9.87 5.62 -10.82
N LEU A 202 -10.30 4.43 -10.39
CA LEU A 202 -11.30 4.30 -9.33
C LEU A 202 -10.77 4.87 -8.00
N LEU A 203 -9.51 4.57 -7.65
CA LEU A 203 -8.84 5.12 -6.47
C LEU A 203 -8.69 6.64 -6.59
N THR A 204 -8.16 7.15 -7.70
CA THR A 204 -7.85 8.58 -7.82
C THR A 204 -9.10 9.45 -7.97
N VAL A 205 -10.09 9.02 -8.75
CA VAL A 205 -11.30 9.82 -9.01
C VAL A 205 -12.30 9.73 -7.87
N LEU A 206 -12.48 8.56 -7.26
CA LEU A 206 -13.53 8.38 -6.23
C LEU A 206 -13.02 8.51 -4.80
N LEU A 207 -11.77 8.10 -4.53
CA LEU A 207 -11.25 8.01 -3.17
C LEU A 207 -10.48 9.27 -2.78
N ASP A 208 -9.51 9.69 -3.59
CA ASP A 208 -8.60 10.79 -3.23
C ASP A 208 -9.33 12.11 -2.93
N PRO A 209 -10.30 12.59 -3.73
CA PRO A 209 -11.05 13.81 -3.42
C PRO A 209 -11.81 13.71 -2.10
N ARG A 210 -12.38 12.55 -1.78
CA ARG A 210 -13.13 12.34 -0.54
C ARG A 210 -12.20 12.34 0.67
N ILE A 211 -11.03 11.72 0.58
CA ILE A 211 -10.02 11.75 1.63
C ILE A 211 -9.49 13.17 1.81
N ALA A 212 -9.24 13.91 0.73
CA ALA A 212 -8.78 15.29 0.77
C ALA A 212 -9.80 16.20 1.49
N LEU A 213 -11.08 16.13 1.10
CA LEU A 213 -12.14 16.92 1.75
C LEU A 213 -12.35 16.55 3.22
N LEU A 214 -12.25 15.26 3.58
CA LEU A 214 -12.30 14.83 4.98
C LEU A 214 -11.11 15.39 5.78
N THR A 215 -9.94 15.42 5.16
CA THR A 215 -8.72 15.95 5.76
C THR A 215 -8.81 17.47 5.97
N GLU A 216 -9.27 18.19 4.97
CA GLU A 216 -9.43 19.65 5.03
C GLU A 216 -10.47 20.07 6.08
N ARG A 217 -11.63 19.38 6.14
CA ARG A 217 -12.64 19.58 7.20
C ARG A 217 -12.10 19.32 8.60
N ALA A 218 -11.18 18.35 8.75
CA ALA A 218 -10.56 18.07 10.03
C ALA A 218 -9.56 19.15 10.45
N LEU A 219 -8.96 19.88 9.51
CA LEU A 219 -8.05 20.98 9.82
C LEU A 219 -8.77 22.30 10.10
N GLN A 220 -9.94 22.51 9.48
CA GLN A 220 -10.75 23.72 9.71
C GLN A 220 -11.48 23.72 11.05
N LYS A 221 -11.74 22.57 11.68
CA LYS A 221 -12.26 22.51 13.05
C LYS A 221 -11.12 22.75 14.04
N GLU A 222 -11.26 23.72 14.95
CA GLU A 222 -10.25 24.06 15.98
C GLU A 222 -9.65 22.85 16.72
N ASN A 223 -10.43 21.77 16.92
CA ASN A 223 -9.99 20.51 17.55
C ASN A 223 -9.97 19.28 16.60
N GLY A 224 -10.16 19.45 15.29
CA GLY A 224 -10.33 18.32 14.36
C GLY A 224 -9.04 17.53 14.10
N ALA A 225 -7.87 18.20 14.07
CA ALA A 225 -6.57 17.53 13.99
C ALA A 225 -6.26 16.69 15.24
N GLU A 226 -6.64 17.19 16.42
CA GLU A 226 -6.55 16.45 17.69
C GLU A 226 -7.53 15.27 17.73
N THR A 227 -8.74 15.43 17.17
CA THR A 227 -9.77 14.37 17.16
C THR A 227 -9.38 13.23 16.20
N MET A 228 -8.84 13.54 15.02
CA MET A 228 -8.20 12.57 14.12
C MET A 228 -6.99 11.89 14.79
N GLY A 229 -6.18 12.67 15.52
CA GLY A 229 -5.07 12.15 16.32
C GLY A 229 -5.55 11.11 17.35
N LYS A 230 -6.53 11.47 18.19
CA LYS A 230 -7.11 10.61 19.24
C LYS A 230 -7.84 9.37 18.71
N MET A 231 -8.29 9.40 17.45
CA MET A 231 -8.94 8.25 16.78
C MET A 231 -7.92 7.20 16.30
N TYR A 232 -6.72 7.63 15.89
CA TYR A 232 -5.65 6.77 15.37
C TYR A 232 -4.42 6.63 16.31
N GLY A 233 -4.48 7.14 17.54
CA GLY A 233 -3.47 6.93 18.59
C GLY A 233 -2.98 8.19 19.30
#